data_AF-A0A0F9GAQ8-F1
#
_entry.id   AF-A0A0F9GAQ8-F1
#
_cell.length_a   1.000
_cell.length_b   1.000
_cell.length_c   1.000
_cell.angle_alpha   90.00
_cell.angle_beta   90.00
_cell.angle_gamma   90.00
#
_symmetry.space_group_name_H-M   'P 1'
#
loop_
_entity.id
_entity.type
_entity.pdbx_description
1 polymer ?
#
loop_
_entity_poly.entity_id
_entity_poly.type
_entity_poly.pdbx_seq_one_letter_code
_entity_poly.pdbx_strand_id
1 'polypeptide(L)'
;MEKNKCSCSEEKDIRAKKCSKCYLSTMRGKSNPMYGRRRELSPHWKGRITRCIDCNNEVDYRNKRCKWCEGKRRSRLIKNDRNPNWRGGLSKEPYPFNFDEELKELVRKRDNYRCQLCGVPQRECFKKLFVHHIDYNKSNLNPLNLVSLCNKCHSKTNGKRSQWEKEFIQNGGNKDTS
;
A
#
# COMPACT_ATOMS: atom_id res chain seq x y z
N MET A 1 -15.27 -15.87 42.78
CA MET A 1 -16.20 -15.52 41.67
C MET A 1 -16.16 -16.64 40.65
N GLU A 2 -17.29 -17.31 40.43
CA GLU A 2 -17.39 -18.45 39.51
C GLU A 2 -17.26 -17.94 38.07
N LYS A 3 -16.20 -18.37 37.37
CA LYS A 3 -15.95 -17.96 35.98
C LYS A 3 -16.99 -18.63 35.10
N ASN A 4 -17.76 -17.86 34.35
CA ASN A 4 -18.70 -18.39 33.37
C ASN A 4 -17.92 -19.09 32.25
N LYS A 5 -18.07 -20.41 32.15
CA LYS A 5 -17.37 -21.23 31.15
C LYS A 5 -18.29 -21.64 30.01
N CYS A 6 -17.73 -21.70 28.81
CA CYS A 6 -18.36 -22.26 27.61
C CYS A 6 -18.28 -23.79 27.64
N SER A 7 -19.05 -24.47 26.79
CA SER A 7 -18.95 -25.93 26.59
C SER A 7 -17.58 -26.41 26.12
N CYS A 8 -16.74 -25.51 25.60
CA CYS A 8 -15.35 -25.75 25.25
C CYS A 8 -14.38 -25.40 26.40
N SER A 9 -14.88 -25.27 27.62
CA SER A 9 -14.17 -24.95 28.88
C SER A 9 -13.52 -23.57 28.97
N GLU A 10 -13.45 -22.83 27.86
CA GLU A 10 -13.00 -21.44 27.79
C GLU A 10 -13.92 -20.49 28.55
N GLU A 11 -13.37 -19.41 29.09
CA GLU A 11 -14.16 -18.33 29.70
C GLU A 11 -15.04 -17.64 28.65
N LYS A 12 -16.25 -17.27 29.07
CA LYS A 12 -17.22 -16.54 28.25
C LYS A 12 -17.82 -15.38 29.04
N ASP A 13 -18.26 -14.37 28.29
CA ASP A 13 -19.11 -13.33 28.85
C ASP A 13 -20.35 -13.94 29.51
N ILE A 14 -20.75 -13.38 30.65
CA ILE A 14 -21.89 -13.81 31.46
C ILE A 14 -23.18 -13.90 30.63
N ARG A 15 -23.38 -12.95 29.70
CA ARG A 15 -24.55 -12.87 28.82
C ARG A 15 -24.42 -13.70 27.56
N ALA A 16 -23.22 -14.19 27.25
CA ALA A 16 -22.98 -14.94 26.02
C ALA A 16 -23.29 -16.44 26.20
N LYS A 17 -23.92 -17.03 25.17
CA LYS A 17 -24.15 -18.49 25.12
C LYS A 17 -22.88 -19.28 24.79
N LYS A 18 -21.91 -18.67 24.10
CA LYS A 18 -20.63 -19.28 23.70
C LYS A 18 -19.48 -18.30 23.94
N CYS A 19 -18.27 -18.80 24.16
CA CYS A 19 -17.08 -17.94 24.12
C CYS A 19 -16.82 -17.43 22.68
N SER A 20 -16.00 -16.39 22.53
CA SER A 20 -15.69 -15.78 21.24
C SER A 20 -15.19 -16.80 20.20
N LYS A 21 -14.28 -17.69 20.60
CA LYS A 21 -13.73 -18.76 19.74
C LYS A 21 -14.83 -19.71 19.23
N CYS A 22 -15.65 -20.21 20.14
CA CYS A 22 -16.72 -21.17 19.83
C CYS A 22 -17.91 -20.51 19.12
N TYR A 23 -18.06 -19.18 19.19
CA TYR A 23 -18.98 -18.41 18.34
C TYR A 23 -18.42 -18.21 16.92
N LEU A 24 -17.16 -17.77 16.79
CA LEU A 24 -16.52 -17.53 15.50
C LEU A 24 -16.43 -18.81 14.65
N SER A 25 -16.24 -19.97 15.28
CA SER A 25 -16.24 -21.27 14.59
C SER A 25 -17.60 -21.59 13.95
N THR A 26 -18.70 -21.06 14.47
CA THR A 26 -20.04 -21.21 13.84
C THR A 26 -20.36 -20.18 12.76
N MET A 27 -19.53 -19.14 12.61
CA MET A 27 -19.79 -18.08 11.63
C MET A 27 -19.07 -18.31 10.29
N ARG A 28 -18.19 -19.32 10.19
CA ARG A 28 -17.32 -19.56 9.03
C ARG A 28 -17.47 -20.98 8.51
N GLY A 29 -17.27 -21.17 7.21
CA GLY A 29 -17.25 -22.50 6.59
C GLY A 29 -18.58 -23.25 6.74
N LYS A 30 -18.55 -24.57 6.58
CA LYS A 30 -19.73 -25.44 6.57
C LYS A 30 -20.53 -25.44 7.88
N SER A 31 -19.94 -25.01 8.99
CA SER A 31 -20.62 -24.87 10.29
C SER A 31 -21.55 -23.65 10.36
N ASN A 32 -21.43 -22.70 9.43
CA ASN A 32 -22.37 -21.59 9.32
C ASN A 32 -23.69 -22.08 8.70
N PRO A 33 -24.86 -21.88 9.35
CA PRO A 33 -26.15 -22.28 8.81
C PRO A 33 -26.46 -21.68 7.43
N MET A 34 -25.86 -20.54 7.09
CA MET A 34 -25.99 -19.86 5.80
C MET A 34 -24.94 -20.26 4.77
N TYR A 35 -24.01 -21.16 5.11
CA TYR A 35 -22.95 -21.59 4.20
C TYR A 35 -23.52 -22.26 2.96
N GLY A 36 -23.11 -21.80 1.79
CA GLY A 36 -23.57 -22.31 0.49
C GLY A 36 -25.01 -21.94 0.12
N ARG A 37 -25.82 -21.42 1.06
CA ARG A 37 -27.20 -21.01 0.79
C ARG A 37 -27.23 -19.72 -0.02
N ARG A 38 -27.63 -19.82 -1.28
CA ARG A 38 -27.92 -18.69 -2.16
C ARG A 38 -29.29 -18.89 -2.81
N ARG A 39 -29.95 -17.77 -3.14
CA ARG A 39 -31.26 -17.76 -3.81
C ARG A 39 -32.22 -18.72 -3.12
N GLU A 40 -32.80 -19.69 -3.83
CA GLU A 40 -33.80 -20.65 -3.36
C GLU A 40 -33.38 -21.42 -2.09
N LEU A 41 -32.08 -21.59 -1.87
CA LEU A 41 -31.53 -22.27 -0.69
C LEU A 41 -31.50 -21.38 0.57
N SER A 42 -31.65 -20.05 0.41
CA SER A 42 -31.67 -19.09 1.50
C SER A 42 -33.07 -18.98 2.11
N PRO A 43 -33.23 -19.09 3.45
CA PRO A 43 -34.52 -18.91 4.10
C PRO A 43 -35.09 -17.50 3.94
N HIS A 44 -34.29 -16.55 3.48
CA HIS A 44 -34.72 -15.17 3.21
C HIS A 44 -35.05 -14.92 1.74
N TRP A 45 -35.07 -15.94 0.89
CA TRP A 45 -35.41 -15.78 -0.52
C TRP A 45 -36.86 -15.37 -0.71
N LYS A 46 -37.11 -14.38 -1.58
CA LYS A 46 -38.45 -13.87 -1.88
C LYS A 46 -38.91 -14.20 -3.31
N GLY A 47 -38.34 -15.23 -3.93
CA GLY A 47 -38.80 -15.70 -5.25
C GLY A 47 -38.54 -14.77 -6.43
N ARG A 48 -37.67 -13.77 -6.29
CA ARG A 48 -37.43 -12.78 -7.36
C ARG A 48 -35.95 -12.48 -7.53
N ILE A 49 -35.53 -12.30 -8.78
CA ILE A 49 -34.19 -11.82 -9.14
C ILE A 49 -34.34 -10.36 -9.60
N THR A 50 -33.38 -9.51 -9.24
CA THR A 50 -33.35 -8.13 -9.74
C THR A 50 -32.27 -8.03 -10.82
N ARG A 51 -32.40 -7.07 -11.74
CA ARG A 51 -31.37 -6.77 -12.74
C ARG A 51 -30.56 -5.55 -12.34
N CYS A 52 -29.26 -5.59 -12.59
CA CYS A 52 -28.36 -4.48 -12.39
C CYS A 52 -28.80 -3.29 -13.26
N ILE A 53 -29.02 -2.13 -12.66
CA ILE A 53 -29.47 -0.93 -13.42
C ILE A 53 -28.44 -0.38 -14.41
N ASP A 54 -27.15 -0.76 -14.29
CA ASP A 54 -26.10 -0.25 -15.18
C ASP A 54 -25.68 -1.24 -16.27
N CYS A 55 -25.88 -2.56 -16.08
CA CYS A 55 -25.42 -3.58 -17.05
C CYS A 55 -26.40 -4.74 -17.27
N ASN A 56 -27.59 -4.68 -16.68
CA ASN A 56 -28.68 -5.65 -16.82
C ASN A 56 -28.40 -7.11 -16.36
N ASN A 57 -27.19 -7.39 -15.87
CA ASN A 57 -26.84 -8.68 -15.28
C ASN A 57 -27.71 -8.99 -14.06
N GLU A 58 -27.98 -10.28 -13.84
CA GLU A 58 -28.71 -10.74 -12.66
C GLU A 58 -27.96 -10.43 -11.37
N VAL A 59 -28.70 -9.93 -10.40
CA VAL A 59 -28.23 -9.64 -9.06
C VAL A 59 -29.20 -10.17 -8.02
N ASP A 60 -28.68 -10.40 -6.81
CA ASP A 60 -29.53 -10.71 -5.66
C ASP A 60 -30.62 -9.62 -5.49
N TYR A 61 -31.83 -10.04 -5.11
CA TYR A 61 -32.99 -9.17 -5.04
C TYR A 61 -32.83 -7.93 -4.15
N ARG A 62 -31.88 -7.96 -3.20
CA ARG A 62 -31.56 -6.83 -2.31
C ARG A 62 -30.70 -5.76 -2.97
N ASN A 63 -30.04 -6.09 -4.08
CA ASN A 63 -29.04 -5.23 -4.71
C ASN A 63 -29.63 -4.54 -5.95
N LYS A 64 -29.39 -3.22 -6.06
CA LYS A 64 -29.72 -2.45 -7.28
C LYS A 64 -28.68 -2.60 -8.39
N ARG A 65 -27.44 -2.97 -8.03
CA ARG A 65 -26.29 -3.05 -8.94
C ARG A 65 -25.49 -4.33 -8.69
N CYS A 66 -24.80 -4.80 -9.72
CA CYS A 66 -23.86 -5.91 -9.58
C CYS A 66 -22.59 -5.44 -8.87
N LYS A 67 -21.82 -6.38 -8.31
CA LYS A 67 -20.58 -6.09 -7.56
C LYS A 67 -19.61 -5.22 -8.36
N TRP A 68 -19.49 -5.47 -9.66
CA TRP A 68 -18.59 -4.72 -10.53
C TRP A 68 -19.07 -3.28 -10.75
N CYS A 69 -20.34 -3.09 -11.13
CA CYS A 69 -20.93 -1.77 -11.35
C CYS A 69 -20.90 -0.90 -10.08
N GLU A 70 -21.24 -1.48 -8.92
CA GLU A 70 -21.17 -0.75 -7.64
C GLU A 70 -19.73 -0.41 -7.26
N GLY A 71 -18.78 -1.33 -7.49
CA GLY A 71 -17.35 -1.06 -7.28
C GLY A 71 -16.85 0.11 -8.12
N LYS A 72 -17.22 0.14 -9.41
CA LYS A 72 -16.87 1.23 -10.35
C LYS A 72 -17.47 2.56 -9.91
N ARG A 73 -18.76 2.58 -9.52
CA ARG A 73 -19.43 3.77 -8.99
C ARG A 73 -18.74 4.27 -7.72
N ARG A 74 -18.50 3.40 -6.75
CA ARG A 74 -17.88 3.75 -5.46
C ARG A 74 -16.48 4.32 -5.63
N SER A 75 -15.66 3.74 -6.51
CA SER A 75 -14.32 4.24 -6.81
C SER A 75 -14.33 5.67 -7.36
N ARG A 76 -15.36 6.04 -8.14
CA ARG A 76 -15.53 7.41 -8.66
C ARG A 76 -15.96 8.40 -7.57
N LEU A 77 -16.81 7.96 -6.63
CA LEU A 77 -17.34 8.82 -5.57
C LEU A 77 -16.31 9.07 -4.46
N ILE A 78 -15.51 8.05 -4.13
CA ILE A 78 -14.56 8.05 -3.04
C ILE A 78 -13.15 8.24 -3.65
N LYS A 79 -12.87 9.46 -4.12
CA LYS A 79 -11.57 9.85 -4.68
C LYS A 79 -11.06 11.08 -3.94
N ASN A 80 -9.74 11.13 -3.70
CA ASN A 80 -9.07 12.25 -3.05
C ASN A 80 -9.73 12.60 -1.69
N ASP A 81 -10.05 13.87 -1.49
CA ASP A 81 -10.71 14.47 -0.35
C ASP A 81 -12.11 13.93 -0.03
N ARG A 82 -12.76 13.28 -1.00
CA ARG A 82 -14.05 12.61 -0.78
C ARG A 82 -13.91 11.25 -0.10
N ASN A 83 -12.69 10.76 0.10
CA ASN A 83 -12.45 9.57 0.88
C ASN A 83 -12.31 9.94 2.36
N PRO A 84 -13.18 9.45 3.27
CA PRO A 84 -13.09 9.79 4.71
C PRO A 84 -11.79 9.32 5.36
N ASN A 85 -11.07 8.37 4.74
CA ASN A 85 -9.76 7.94 5.18
C ASN A 85 -8.60 8.76 4.56
N TRP A 86 -8.88 9.72 3.66
CA TRP A 86 -7.84 10.57 3.06
C TRP A 86 -7.37 11.60 4.06
N ARG A 87 -6.07 11.55 4.34
CA ARG A 87 -5.40 12.46 5.27
C ARG A 87 -4.49 13.40 4.47
N GLY A 88 -5.05 14.23 3.59
CA GLY A 88 -4.29 15.30 2.92
C GLY A 88 -3.03 14.88 2.13
N GLY A 89 -2.95 13.63 1.66
CA GLY A 89 -1.76 13.15 0.93
C GLY A 89 -0.60 12.64 1.79
N LEU A 90 -0.83 12.32 3.08
CA LEU A 90 0.16 11.65 3.96
C LEU A 90 0.86 10.43 3.33
N SER A 91 0.29 9.80 2.29
CA SER A 91 0.95 8.72 1.55
C SER A 91 2.28 9.12 0.90
N LYS A 92 2.52 10.42 0.67
CA LYS A 92 3.79 10.93 0.14
C LYS A 92 4.81 11.26 1.22
N GLU A 93 4.42 11.37 2.48
CA GLU A 93 5.37 11.55 3.57
C GLU A 93 6.31 10.34 3.67
N PRO A 94 7.60 10.56 3.96
CA PRO A 94 8.22 11.83 4.37
C PRO A 94 8.81 12.68 3.22
N TYR A 95 8.39 12.47 1.97
CA TYR A 95 8.92 13.21 0.82
C TYR A 95 8.03 14.39 0.44
N PRO A 96 8.61 15.56 0.12
CA PRO A 96 7.86 16.69 -0.44
C PRO A 96 7.28 16.32 -1.81
N PHE A 97 6.22 17.01 -2.23
CA PHE A 97 5.52 16.72 -3.49
C PHE A 97 6.43 16.80 -4.72
N ASN A 98 7.43 17.67 -4.68
CA ASN A 98 8.38 17.94 -5.77
C ASN A 98 9.55 16.93 -5.83
N PHE A 99 9.61 15.93 -4.94
CA PHE A 99 10.49 14.77 -5.10
C PHE A 99 9.85 13.73 -6.05
N ASP A 100 9.51 14.18 -7.25
CA ASP A 100 8.79 13.42 -8.27
C ASP A 100 9.74 12.73 -9.26
N GLU A 101 9.19 12.11 -10.31
CA GLU A 101 10.01 11.45 -11.33
C GLU A 101 10.72 12.43 -12.26
N GLU A 102 10.26 13.68 -12.40
CA GLU A 102 10.93 14.69 -13.22
C GLU A 102 12.25 15.09 -12.58
N LEU A 103 12.24 15.46 -11.29
CA LEU A 103 13.46 15.76 -10.54
C LEU A 103 14.42 14.57 -10.54
N LYS A 104 13.91 13.35 -10.33
CA LYS A 104 14.76 12.16 -10.31
C LYS A 104 15.40 11.89 -11.67
N GLU A 105 14.67 12.12 -12.76
CA GLU A 105 15.22 11.92 -14.10
C GLU A 105 16.28 12.96 -14.44
N LEU A 106 16.11 14.22 -14.01
CA LEU A 106 17.15 15.25 -14.16
C LEU A 106 18.46 14.83 -13.48
N VAL A 107 18.38 14.31 -12.25
CA VAL A 107 19.56 13.82 -11.52
C VAL A 107 20.19 12.62 -12.23
N ARG A 108 19.40 11.64 -12.68
CA ARG A 108 19.92 10.49 -13.45
C ARG A 108 20.59 10.91 -14.75
N LYS A 109 20.01 11.88 -15.47
CA LYS A 109 20.55 12.41 -16.72
C LYS A 109 21.88 13.12 -16.48
N ARG A 110 21.97 13.98 -15.45
CA ARG A 110 23.23 14.60 -15.01
C ARG A 110 24.31 13.55 -14.72
N ASP A 111 23.92 12.48 -14.03
CA ASP A 111 24.80 11.38 -13.63
C ASP A 111 25.08 10.38 -14.77
N ASN A 112 24.72 10.73 -16.02
CA ASN A 112 24.86 9.91 -17.22
C ASN A 112 24.29 8.49 -17.06
N TYR A 113 23.19 8.36 -16.30
CA TYR A 113 22.55 7.09 -15.95
C TYR A 113 23.53 6.07 -15.35
N ARG A 114 24.52 6.54 -14.59
CA ARG A 114 25.50 5.70 -13.90
C ARG A 114 25.45 5.91 -12.40
N CYS A 115 25.64 4.81 -11.67
CA CYS A 115 25.80 4.86 -10.22
C CYS A 115 27.04 5.70 -9.88
N GLN A 116 26.86 6.77 -9.11
CA GLN A 116 27.96 7.67 -8.76
C GLN A 116 28.92 7.08 -7.71
N LEU A 117 28.62 5.90 -7.16
CA LEU A 117 29.52 5.20 -6.24
C LEU A 117 30.31 4.07 -6.89
N CYS A 118 29.73 3.30 -7.81
CA CYS A 118 30.41 2.15 -8.43
C CYS A 118 30.46 2.17 -9.96
N GLY A 119 29.93 3.21 -10.61
CA GLY A 119 29.99 3.39 -12.07
C GLY A 119 29.06 2.51 -12.90
N VAL A 120 28.39 1.51 -12.28
CA VAL A 120 27.49 0.59 -13.01
C VAL A 120 26.41 1.38 -13.75
N PRO A 121 26.22 1.15 -15.06
CA PRO A 121 25.19 1.83 -15.81
C PRO A 121 23.80 1.28 -15.45
N GLN A 122 22.78 2.14 -15.54
CA GLN A 122 21.40 1.79 -15.21
C GLN A 122 20.89 0.59 -16.01
N ARG A 123 21.32 0.45 -17.27
CA ARG A 123 20.92 -0.66 -18.15
C ARG A 123 21.35 -2.04 -17.65
N GLU A 124 22.38 -2.09 -16.80
CA GLU A 124 22.88 -3.32 -16.17
C GLU A 124 22.28 -3.54 -14.77
N CYS A 125 21.41 -2.63 -14.32
CA CYS A 125 20.69 -2.75 -13.05
C CYS A 125 19.30 -3.37 -13.26
N PHE A 126 18.84 -4.14 -12.28
CA PHE A 126 17.47 -4.70 -12.28
C PHE A 126 16.36 -3.63 -12.21
N LYS A 127 16.68 -2.43 -11.70
CA LYS A 127 15.76 -1.29 -11.58
C LYS A 127 16.49 -0.02 -11.99
N LYS A 128 15.71 1.04 -12.28
CA LYS A 128 16.25 2.41 -12.40
C LYS A 128 17.11 2.77 -11.19
N LEU A 129 18.10 3.63 -11.40
CA LEU A 129 18.92 4.14 -10.31
C LEU A 129 18.04 4.91 -9.31
N PHE A 130 18.33 4.71 -8.03
CA PHE A 130 17.72 5.44 -6.93
C PHE A 130 18.37 6.81 -6.81
N VAL A 131 17.56 7.81 -6.50
CA VAL A 131 18.07 9.16 -6.20
C VAL A 131 18.12 9.29 -4.67
N HIS A 132 19.33 9.41 -4.16
CA HIS A 132 19.64 9.48 -2.74
C HIS A 132 19.95 10.92 -2.33
N HIS A 133 19.56 11.31 -1.11
CA HIS A 133 19.93 12.61 -0.53
C HIS A 133 21.26 12.44 0.20
N ILE A 134 22.27 13.24 -0.15
CA ILE A 134 23.62 13.17 0.41
C ILE A 134 23.61 13.52 1.91
N ASP A 135 22.85 14.56 2.28
CA ASP A 135 22.66 15.01 3.66
C ASP A 135 21.59 14.23 4.45
N TYR A 136 20.96 13.23 3.82
CA TYR A 136 19.83 12.45 4.38
C TYR A 136 18.59 13.26 4.78
N ASN A 137 18.53 14.55 4.45
CA ASN A 137 17.37 15.40 4.66
C ASN A 137 16.44 15.29 3.44
N LYS A 138 15.33 14.58 3.60
CA LYS A 138 14.35 14.31 2.52
C LYS A 138 13.64 15.55 1.98
N SER A 139 13.75 16.68 2.67
CA SER A 139 13.21 17.97 2.24
C SER A 139 14.22 18.78 1.41
N ASN A 140 15.50 18.41 1.41
CA ASN A 140 16.53 19.13 0.64
C ASN A 140 16.61 18.60 -0.80
N LEU A 141 15.79 19.22 -1.66
CA LEU A 141 15.68 18.86 -3.08
C LEU A 141 16.70 19.54 -3.99
N ASN A 142 17.73 20.20 -3.44
CA ASN A 142 18.77 20.79 -4.26
C ASN A 142 19.40 19.66 -5.13
N PRO A 143 19.42 19.77 -6.47
CA PRO A 143 19.99 18.73 -7.32
C PRO A 143 21.41 18.34 -6.94
N LEU A 144 22.23 19.27 -6.43
CA LEU A 144 23.60 18.98 -5.96
C LEU A 144 23.64 18.15 -4.68
N ASN A 145 22.59 18.17 -3.87
CA ASN A 145 22.41 17.29 -2.71
C ASN A 145 21.85 15.90 -3.11
N LEU A 146 21.53 15.68 -4.37
CA LEU A 146 20.95 14.43 -4.87
C LEU A 146 21.98 13.64 -5.69
N VAL A 147 22.01 12.32 -5.51
CA VAL A 147 22.96 11.44 -6.19
C VAL A 147 22.31 10.14 -6.69
N SER A 148 22.64 9.73 -7.91
CA SER A 148 22.15 8.47 -8.50
C SER A 148 22.95 7.26 -8.03
N LEU A 149 22.27 6.29 -7.41
CA LEU A 149 22.88 5.06 -6.89
C LEU A 149 22.15 3.80 -7.38
N CYS A 150 22.90 2.72 -7.63
CA CYS A 150 22.32 1.41 -7.87
C CYS A 150 21.74 0.82 -6.57
N ASN A 151 20.93 -0.24 -6.66
CA ASN A 151 20.28 -0.85 -5.49
C ASN A 151 21.29 -1.24 -4.39
N LYS A 152 22.42 -1.85 -4.76
CA LYS A 152 23.47 -2.27 -3.82
C LYS A 152 24.09 -1.09 -3.09
N CYS A 153 24.47 -0.04 -3.82
CA CYS A 153 25.08 1.16 -3.27
C CYS A 153 24.09 1.97 -2.41
N HIS A 154 22.85 2.10 -2.87
CA HIS A 154 21.78 2.76 -2.11
C HIS A 154 21.52 2.08 -0.77
N SER A 155 21.43 0.74 -0.75
CA SER A 155 21.29 0.00 0.51
C SER A 155 22.52 0.18 1.41
N LYS A 156 23.72 0.19 0.84
CA LYS A 156 24.99 0.39 1.57
C LYS A 156 25.05 1.75 2.25
N THR A 157 24.60 2.81 1.58
CA THR A 157 24.68 4.19 2.09
C THR A 157 23.59 4.54 3.09
N ASN A 158 22.59 3.68 3.33
CA ASN A 158 21.58 3.95 4.35
C ASN A 158 22.13 3.87 5.80
N GLY A 159 23.24 3.16 6.01
CA GLY A 159 23.98 3.10 7.28
C GLY A 159 25.28 3.91 7.24
N LYS A 160 25.91 4.18 8.39
CA LYS A 160 27.14 4.99 8.53
C LYS A 160 27.05 6.37 7.82
N ARG A 161 25.91 7.05 8.00
CA ARG A 161 25.52 8.26 7.26
C ARG A 161 26.58 9.35 7.25
N SER A 162 27.12 9.71 8.41
CA SER A 162 28.13 10.76 8.53
C SER A 162 29.44 10.44 7.80
N GLN A 163 29.74 9.17 7.52
CA GLN A 163 30.89 8.79 6.71
C GLN A 163 30.58 8.99 5.23
N TRP A 164 29.45 8.47 4.76
CA TRP A 164 29.04 8.60 3.35
C TRP A 164 28.77 10.03 2.93
N GLU A 165 28.19 10.84 3.81
CA GLU A 165 27.98 12.27 3.57
C GLU A 165 29.32 12.96 3.24
N LYS A 166 30.36 12.72 4.07
CA LYS A 166 31.71 13.24 3.81
C LYS A 166 32.31 12.70 2.52
N GLU A 167 32.18 11.40 2.26
CA GLU A 167 32.66 10.77 1.03
C GLU A 167 32.02 11.37 -0.23
N PHE A 168 30.71 11.62 -0.21
CA PHE A 168 30.03 12.24 -1.35
C PHE A 168 30.42 13.71 -1.53
N ILE A 169 30.60 14.47 -0.44
CA ILE A 169 31.07 15.86 -0.50
C ILE A 169 32.50 15.93 -1.05
N GLN A 170 33.40 15.06 -0.59
CA GLN A 170 34.79 15.02 -1.04
C GLN A 170 34.92 14.61 -2.51
N ASN A 171 34.16 13.60 -2.94
CA ASN A 171 34.16 13.13 -4.34
C ASN A 171 33.38 14.03 -5.30
N GLY A 172 32.56 14.95 -4.78
CA GLY A 172 31.82 15.95 -5.56
C GLY A 172 32.63 17.20 -5.93
N GLY A 173 33.74 17.47 -5.24
CA GLY A 173 34.58 18.67 -5.46
C GLY A 173 35.69 18.55 -6.51
N ASN A 174 35.86 17.39 -7.17
CA ASN A 174 37.01 17.07 -8.03
C ASN A 174 36.62 16.56 -9.44
N LYS A 175 35.50 17.04 -10.01
CA LYS A 175 35.02 16.59 -11.33
C LYS A 175 35.19 17.59 -12.48
N ASP A 176 35.99 18.63 -12.28
CA ASP A 176 36.36 19.60 -13.33
C ASP A 176 37.88 19.63 -13.55
N THR A 177 38.52 18.50 -13.83
CA THR A 177 39.87 18.47 -14.41
C THR A 177 40.08 17.23 -15.27
N SER A 178 39.84 17.37 -16.59
CA SER A 178 40.67 16.89 -17.72
C SER A 178 39.88 17.00 -19.02
#